data_AF-A0A2S8BQE3-F1
#
_entry.id   AF-A0A2S8BQE3-F1
#
_cell.length_a   1.000
_cell.length_b   1.000
_cell.length_c   1.000
_cell.angle_alpha   90.00
_cell.angle_beta   90.00
_cell.angle_gamma   90.00
#
_symmetry.space_group_name_H-M   'P 1'
#
loop_
_entity.id
_entity.type
_entity.pdbx_description
1 polymer ?
#
loop_
_entity_poly.entity_id
_entity_poly.type
_entity_poly.pdbx_seq_one_letter_code
_entity_poly.pdbx_strand_id
1 'polypeptide(L)'
;MTRGHAERSDEAAGDRPSQRTLVVIPTYNERENLPLILGRVRQAKPEAHVLVMAAAVADFRPAQIAPAKIKKGSAAPPTIDLVRNDDVLAGAVRARTDGQLPNMAAIVGFAAETGDANGDVLFHARAKLRRKGCDLLVVNAVGEGKAFEVDHNDGWLLAADGAESALEHGSKTLMASRIVDAIVTFLHGHSG
;
A
#
# COMPACT_ATOMS: atom_id res chain seq x y z
N MET A 1 -18.03 37.50 -54.32
CA MET A 1 -18.04 37.62 -52.85
C MET A 1 -18.30 36.24 -52.27
N THR A 2 -17.22 35.52 -52.02
CA THR A 2 -17.20 34.10 -51.69
C THR A 2 -17.09 33.96 -50.17
N ARG A 3 -18.14 33.47 -49.49
CA ARG A 3 -18.04 33.08 -48.08
C ARG A 3 -17.47 31.67 -48.03
N GLY A 4 -16.17 31.56 -47.75
CA GLY A 4 -15.55 30.30 -47.38
C GLY A 4 -15.99 29.90 -45.97
N HIS A 5 -16.65 28.75 -45.84
CA HIS A 5 -16.76 28.07 -44.57
C HIS A 5 -15.37 27.54 -44.20
N ALA A 6 -14.78 28.13 -43.16
CA ALA A 6 -13.61 27.56 -42.51
C ALA A 6 -14.08 26.33 -41.72
N GLU A 7 -13.77 25.15 -42.22
CA GLU A 7 -13.80 23.91 -41.46
C GLU A 7 -12.87 24.09 -40.24
N ARG A 8 -13.45 24.09 -39.04
CA ARG A 8 -12.67 23.86 -37.82
C ARG A 8 -12.33 22.38 -37.81
N SER A 9 -11.07 22.07 -38.06
CA SER A 9 -10.51 20.77 -37.74
C SER A 9 -10.60 20.56 -36.23
N ASP A 10 -11.49 19.65 -35.82
CA ASP A 10 -11.46 19.00 -34.52
C ASP A 10 -10.14 18.19 -34.46
N GLU A 11 -9.08 18.84 -33.98
CA GLU A 11 -7.84 18.17 -33.64
C GLU A 11 -8.12 17.35 -32.39
N ALA A 12 -8.38 16.06 -32.61
CA ALA A 12 -8.58 15.06 -31.58
C ALA A 12 -7.55 15.21 -30.46
N ALA A 13 -8.03 15.38 -29.23
CA ALA A 13 -7.23 15.45 -28.02
C ALA A 13 -6.26 14.25 -28.01
N GLY A 14 -4.99 14.54 -28.32
CA GLY A 14 -3.98 13.54 -28.55
C GLY A 14 -3.79 12.63 -27.34
N ASP A 15 -3.75 11.34 -27.64
CA ASP A 15 -3.23 10.25 -26.82
C ASP A 15 -1.74 10.52 -26.50
N ARG A 16 -1.50 11.48 -25.59
CA ARG A 16 -0.19 11.67 -24.99
C ARG A 16 -0.10 10.67 -23.85
N PRO A 17 0.78 9.64 -23.91
CA PRO A 17 1.01 8.79 -22.77
C PRO A 17 1.41 9.68 -21.60
N SER A 18 0.68 9.57 -20.48
CA SER A 18 1.01 10.32 -19.29
C SER A 18 2.48 10.07 -18.95
N GLN A 19 3.26 11.10 -18.59
CA GLN A 19 4.65 10.91 -18.13
C GLN A 19 4.74 10.18 -16.77
N ARG A 20 3.70 9.43 -16.39
CA ARG A 20 3.54 8.78 -15.10
C ARG A 20 4.02 7.35 -15.22
N THR A 21 5.04 7.00 -14.43
CA THR A 21 5.62 5.66 -14.41
C THR A 21 4.96 4.85 -13.29
N LEU A 22 4.29 3.73 -13.63
CA LEU A 22 3.89 2.73 -12.65
C LEU A 22 5.00 1.68 -12.53
N VAL A 23 5.57 1.55 -11.35
CA VAL A 23 6.58 0.52 -11.06
C VAL A 23 5.93 -0.61 -10.28
N VAL A 24 5.85 -1.79 -10.90
CA VAL A 24 5.41 -3.01 -10.22
C VAL A 24 6.63 -3.76 -9.71
N ILE A 25 6.75 -3.91 -8.39
CA ILE A 25 7.87 -4.62 -7.74
C ILE A 25 7.36 -5.98 -7.26
N PRO A 26 7.62 -7.08 -7.99
CA PRO A 26 7.30 -8.40 -7.49
C PRO A 26 8.18 -8.71 -6.27
N THR A 27 7.54 -9.20 -5.22
CA THR A 27 8.17 -9.63 -3.97
C THR A 27 7.91 -11.11 -3.77
N TYR A 28 8.88 -11.82 -3.19
CA TYR A 28 8.83 -13.29 -3.06
C TYR A 28 8.89 -13.76 -1.62
N ASN A 29 9.81 -13.23 -0.82
CA ASN A 29 9.95 -13.59 0.59
C ASN A 29 10.26 -12.36 1.45
N GLU A 30 9.82 -12.41 2.69
CA GLU A 30 9.94 -11.35 3.69
C GLU A 30 11.37 -10.90 3.97
N ARG A 31 12.38 -11.78 3.79
CA ARG A 31 13.80 -11.46 4.07
C ARG A 31 14.39 -10.53 3.01
N GLU A 32 13.97 -10.70 1.76
CA GLU A 32 14.50 -9.97 0.62
C GLU A 32 13.64 -8.76 0.24
N ASN A 33 12.40 -8.70 0.75
CA ASN A 33 11.42 -7.68 0.38
C ASN A 33 11.96 -6.26 0.52
N LEU A 34 12.50 -5.86 1.68
CA LEU A 34 12.93 -4.48 1.89
C LEU A 34 14.11 -4.08 0.99
N PRO A 35 15.25 -4.80 0.95
CA PRO A 35 16.35 -4.47 0.05
C PRO A 35 15.92 -4.49 -1.43
N LEU A 36 15.08 -5.44 -1.83
CA LEU A 36 14.57 -5.54 -3.20
C LEU A 36 13.69 -4.34 -3.56
N ILE A 37 12.74 -3.97 -2.69
CA ILE A 37 11.86 -2.81 -2.88
C ILE A 37 12.70 -1.55 -2.98
N LEU A 38 13.61 -1.29 -2.04
CA LEU A 38 14.45 -0.10 -2.07
C LEU A 38 15.32 -0.06 -3.33
N GLY A 39 15.94 -1.18 -3.70
CA GLY A 39 16.75 -1.28 -4.92
C GLY A 39 15.93 -1.00 -6.18
N ARG A 40 14.72 -1.57 -6.27
CA ARG A 40 13.84 -1.40 -7.43
C ARG A 40 13.23 -0.01 -7.50
N VAL A 41 12.82 0.60 -6.39
CA VAL A 41 12.35 1.99 -6.37
C VAL A 41 13.46 2.92 -6.86
N ARG A 42 14.70 2.73 -6.39
CA ARG A 42 15.86 3.51 -6.86
C ARG A 42 16.17 3.29 -8.35
N GLN A 43 16.07 2.06 -8.84
CA GLN A 43 16.33 1.72 -10.25
C GLN A 43 15.23 2.17 -11.20
N ALA A 44 13.97 2.01 -10.78
CA ALA A 44 12.83 2.03 -11.69
C ALA A 44 12.48 3.43 -12.20
N LYS A 45 12.93 4.48 -11.50
CA LYS A 45 13.21 5.85 -11.97
C LYS A 45 13.38 6.71 -10.71
N PRO A 46 14.33 7.67 -10.68
CA PRO A 46 14.38 8.66 -9.62
C PRO A 46 13.01 9.31 -9.38
N GLU A 47 12.19 9.49 -10.42
CA GLU A 47 10.87 10.13 -10.38
C GLU A 47 9.74 9.27 -9.76
N ALA A 48 10.03 8.18 -9.04
CA ALA A 48 9.00 7.46 -8.31
C ALA A 48 8.50 8.31 -7.12
N HIS A 49 7.34 8.94 -7.30
CA HIS A 49 6.74 9.85 -6.31
C HIS A 49 5.86 9.14 -5.27
N VAL A 50 5.39 7.92 -5.57
CA VAL A 50 4.43 7.20 -4.72
C VAL A 50 4.83 5.74 -4.57
N LEU A 51 4.86 5.24 -3.33
CA LEU A 51 5.04 3.84 -3.00
C LEU A 51 3.77 3.29 -2.35
N VAL A 52 3.11 2.33 -3.00
CA VAL A 52 1.91 1.67 -2.46
C VAL A 52 2.25 0.26 -1.97
N MET A 53 2.22 0.07 -0.65
CA MET A 53 2.56 -1.18 0.03
C MET A 53 1.32 -1.99 0.40
N ALA A 54 0.62 -2.49 -0.63
CA ALA A 54 -0.60 -3.28 -0.48
C ALA A 54 -0.37 -4.76 -0.13
N ALA A 55 0.88 -5.22 -0.11
CA ALA A 55 1.20 -6.62 0.18
C ALA A 55 0.97 -6.93 1.67
N ALA A 56 0.28 -8.04 1.96
CA ALA A 56 0.16 -8.59 3.30
C ALA A 56 1.46 -9.29 3.71
N VAL A 57 2.48 -8.51 4.07
CA VAL A 57 3.77 -9.03 4.52
C VAL A 57 3.59 -9.71 5.88
N ALA A 58 4.05 -10.96 6.00
CA ALA A 58 3.98 -11.68 7.27
C ALA A 58 4.83 -11.00 8.35
N ASP A 59 4.33 -10.92 9.59
CA ASP A 59 5.08 -10.35 10.72
C ASP A 59 6.18 -11.29 11.25
N PHE A 60 6.05 -12.59 10.97
CA PHE A 60 6.97 -13.63 11.42
C PHE A 60 7.34 -14.56 10.28
N ARG A 61 8.51 -15.20 10.42
CA ARG A 61 8.99 -16.27 9.54
C ARG A 61 9.55 -17.44 10.34
N PRO A 62 9.60 -18.66 9.77
CA PRO A 62 10.33 -19.75 10.40
C PRO A 62 11.79 -19.38 10.70
N ALA A 63 12.24 -19.70 11.90
CA ALA A 63 13.62 -19.52 12.33
C ALA A 63 14.58 -20.36 11.46
N GLN A 64 14.14 -21.56 11.08
CA GLN A 64 14.88 -22.51 10.25
C GLN A 64 14.06 -22.87 9.01
N ILE A 65 14.72 -22.93 7.84
CA ILE A 65 14.12 -23.37 6.58
C ILE A 65 14.71 -24.74 6.25
N ALA A 66 13.87 -25.76 6.16
CA ALA A 66 14.31 -27.09 5.77
C ALA A 66 14.69 -27.10 4.27
N PRO A 67 15.84 -27.68 3.87
CA PRO A 67 16.26 -27.74 2.47
C PRO A 67 15.40 -28.68 1.61
N ALA A 68 14.56 -29.51 2.25
CA ALA A 68 13.63 -30.41 1.60
C ALA A 68 12.31 -30.46 2.37
N LYS A 69 11.26 -30.92 1.68
CA LYS A 69 9.93 -31.12 2.28
C LYS A 69 10.02 -31.97 3.55
N ILE A 70 9.52 -31.44 4.66
CA ILE A 70 9.38 -32.18 5.91
C ILE A 70 8.43 -33.36 5.66
N LYS A 71 8.95 -34.59 5.77
CA LYS A 71 8.19 -35.82 5.55
C LYS A 71 7.31 -36.11 6.76
N LYS A 72 6.13 -36.67 6.51
CA LYS A 72 5.31 -37.25 7.59
C LYS A 72 6.05 -38.47 8.16
N GLY A 73 6.28 -38.47 9.47
CA GLY A 73 6.84 -39.60 10.21
C GLY A 73 5.83 -40.14 11.21
N SER A 74 6.21 -41.19 11.94
CA SER A 74 5.43 -41.74 13.06
C SER A 74 5.55 -40.92 14.35
N ALA A 75 6.51 -39.99 14.42
CA ALA A 75 6.69 -39.07 15.54
C ALA A 75 5.68 -37.90 15.49
N ALA A 76 5.52 -37.23 16.63
CA ALA A 76 4.77 -35.98 16.72
C ALA A 76 5.32 -34.93 15.72
N PRO A 77 4.45 -34.07 15.15
CA PRO A 77 4.88 -33.03 14.23
C PRO A 77 5.87 -32.09 14.93
N PRO A 78 6.95 -31.67 14.24
CA PRO A 78 7.91 -30.74 14.82
C PRO A 78 7.26 -29.37 15.04
N THR A 79 7.66 -28.69 16.11
CA THR A 79 7.31 -27.28 16.35
C THR A 79 7.96 -26.39 15.28
N ILE A 80 7.25 -25.34 14.85
CA ILE A 80 7.79 -24.29 13.97
C ILE A 80 8.15 -23.10 14.83
N ASP A 81 9.43 -22.95 15.15
CA ASP A 81 9.93 -21.75 15.83
C ASP A 81 9.87 -20.55 14.87
N LEU A 82 9.33 -19.44 15.34
CA LEU A 82 9.14 -18.23 14.55
C LEU A 82 10.06 -17.10 15.05
N VAL A 83 10.61 -16.35 14.11
CA VAL A 83 11.33 -15.10 14.36
C VAL A 83 10.60 -13.94 13.68
N ARG A 84 10.69 -12.75 14.28
CA ARG A 84 10.05 -11.53 13.75
C ARG A 84 10.73 -11.06 12.46
N ASN A 85 9.94 -10.58 11.51
CA ASN A 85 10.41 -9.92 10.30
C ASN A 85 10.68 -8.44 10.49
N ASP A 86 11.53 -7.91 9.62
CA ASP A 86 11.68 -6.46 9.52
C ASP A 86 10.38 -5.84 9.02
N ASP A 87 10.06 -4.68 9.60
CA ASP A 87 8.88 -3.92 9.21
C ASP A 87 9.17 -3.18 7.90
N VAL A 88 8.77 -3.78 6.77
CA VAL A 88 9.10 -3.28 5.43
C VAL A 88 8.54 -1.86 5.21
N LEU A 89 7.32 -1.58 5.70
CA LEU A 89 6.71 -0.26 5.58
C LEU A 89 7.48 0.80 6.38
N ALA A 90 7.76 0.52 7.66
CA ALA A 90 8.56 1.44 8.47
C ALA A 90 10.00 1.57 7.93
N GLY A 91 10.55 0.51 7.34
CA GLY A 91 11.84 0.53 6.66
C GLY A 91 11.87 1.45 5.45
N ALA A 92 10.80 1.46 4.64
CA ALA A 92 10.68 2.37 3.50
C ALA A 92 10.53 3.83 3.95
N VAL A 93 9.73 4.08 5.00
CA VAL A 93 9.61 5.41 5.62
C VAL A 93 10.97 5.90 6.13
N ARG A 94 11.70 5.07 6.87
CA ARG A 94 13.05 5.40 7.34
C ARG A 94 14.00 5.67 6.18
N ALA A 95 13.98 4.85 5.13
CA ALA A 95 14.82 5.06 3.95
C ALA A 95 14.53 6.41 3.25
N ARG A 96 13.26 6.86 3.23
CA ARG A 96 12.91 8.21 2.78
C ARG A 96 13.51 9.28 3.69
N THR A 97 13.32 9.16 5.00
CA THR A 97 13.89 10.11 5.99
C THR A 97 15.42 10.20 5.91
N ASP A 98 16.09 9.08 5.65
CA ASP A 98 17.55 8.99 5.50
C ASP A 98 18.04 9.49 4.12
N GLY A 99 17.16 10.07 3.29
CA GLY A 99 17.49 10.61 1.98
C GLY A 99 17.74 9.56 0.89
N GLN A 100 17.43 8.29 1.14
CA GLN A 100 17.65 7.20 0.19
C GLN A 100 16.55 7.09 -0.88
N LEU A 101 15.43 7.81 -0.67
CA LEU A 101 14.29 7.91 -1.58
C LEU A 101 13.89 9.40 -1.76
N PRO A 102 14.76 10.23 -2.37
CA PRO A 102 14.64 11.70 -2.31
C PRO A 102 13.40 12.27 -3.01
N ASN A 103 12.84 11.54 -3.99
CA ASN A 103 11.66 12.00 -4.74
C ASN A 103 10.36 11.36 -4.25
N MET A 104 10.42 10.57 -3.16
CA MET A 104 9.25 9.86 -2.63
C MET A 104 8.31 10.83 -1.88
N ALA A 105 7.30 11.30 -2.59
CA ALA A 105 6.32 12.25 -2.09
C ALA A 105 5.22 11.59 -1.22
N ALA A 106 4.88 10.32 -1.48
CA ALA A 106 3.88 9.59 -0.69
C ALA A 106 4.21 8.10 -0.51
N ILE A 107 4.01 7.57 0.69
CA ILE A 107 4.10 6.16 1.05
C ILE A 107 2.73 5.76 1.61
N VAL A 108 2.08 4.79 0.97
CA VAL A 108 0.76 4.29 1.31
C VAL A 108 0.88 2.89 1.89
N GLY A 109 0.44 2.71 3.12
CA GLY A 109 0.33 1.41 3.77
C GLY A 109 -1.07 0.80 3.63
N PHE A 110 -1.15 -0.52 3.79
CA PHE A 110 -2.40 -1.23 4.01
C PHE A 110 -2.37 -1.93 5.37
N ALA A 111 -3.51 -1.94 6.05
CA ALA A 111 -3.68 -2.65 7.30
C ALA A 111 -5.03 -3.37 7.33
N ALA A 112 -5.04 -4.52 7.99
CA ALA A 112 -6.26 -5.12 8.50
C ALA A 112 -6.29 -4.87 10.00
N GLU A 113 -7.42 -4.36 10.51
CA GLU A 113 -7.60 -4.01 11.92
C GLU A 113 -8.89 -4.58 12.47
N THR A 114 -8.86 -4.94 13.74
CA THR A 114 -10.03 -5.39 14.53
C THR A 114 -10.18 -4.46 15.72
N GLY A 115 -11.41 -4.25 16.19
CA GLY A 115 -11.63 -3.66 17.52
C GLY A 115 -11.28 -4.65 18.63
N ASP A 116 -10.94 -4.14 19.81
CA ASP A 116 -10.72 -4.94 21.02
C ASP A 116 -11.20 -4.18 22.29
N ALA A 117 -10.88 -4.71 23.47
CA ALA A 117 -11.23 -4.07 24.75
C ALA A 117 -10.58 -2.69 24.96
N ASN A 118 -9.53 -2.36 24.21
CA ASN A 118 -8.73 -1.15 24.34
C ASN A 118 -9.12 -0.07 23.33
N GLY A 119 -9.87 -0.41 22.28
CA GLY A 119 -10.35 0.56 21.30
C GLY A 119 -11.01 -0.06 20.07
N ASP A 120 -11.66 0.80 19.29
CA ASP A 120 -12.24 0.43 18.01
C ASP A 120 -11.19 0.32 16.89
N VAL A 121 -11.65 -0.05 15.69
CA VAL A 121 -10.81 -0.16 14.48
C VAL A 121 -10.03 1.13 14.21
N LEU A 122 -10.67 2.29 14.34
CA LEU A 122 -10.03 3.59 14.06
C LEU A 122 -8.98 3.94 15.12
N PHE A 123 -9.21 3.63 16.39
CA PHE A 123 -8.23 3.79 17.46
C PHE A 123 -6.94 3.04 17.13
N HIS A 124 -7.04 1.76 16.77
CA HIS A 124 -5.90 0.93 16.41
C HIS A 124 -5.25 1.36 15.10
N ALA A 125 -6.06 1.71 14.10
CA ALA A 125 -5.59 2.25 12.83
C ALA A 125 -4.75 3.53 13.00
N ARG A 126 -5.23 4.50 13.79
CA ARG A 126 -4.49 5.74 14.10
C ARG A 126 -3.16 5.44 14.80
N ALA A 127 -3.17 4.52 15.76
CA ALA A 127 -1.96 4.09 16.44
C ALA A 127 -0.97 3.42 15.48
N LYS A 128 -1.46 2.58 14.55
CA LYS A 128 -0.64 1.94 13.52
C LYS A 128 -0.08 2.95 12.52
N LEU A 129 -0.88 3.90 12.02
CA LEU A 129 -0.43 4.98 11.14
C LEU A 129 0.74 5.75 11.78
N ARG A 130 0.56 6.20 13.03
CA ARG A 130 1.62 6.90 13.78
C ARG A 130 2.87 6.06 13.97
N ARG A 131 2.73 4.78 14.31
CA ARG A 131 3.86 3.87 14.52
C ARG A 131 4.62 3.58 13.23
N LYS A 132 3.93 3.43 12.11
CA LYS A 132 4.52 3.11 10.80
C LYS A 132 5.12 4.34 10.12
N GLY A 133 4.53 5.52 10.33
CA GLY A 133 5.00 6.79 9.78
C GLY A 133 4.78 6.94 8.26
N CYS A 134 3.90 6.13 7.68
CA CYS A 134 3.47 6.32 6.29
C CYS A 134 2.52 7.50 6.16
N ASP A 135 2.31 7.98 4.93
CA ASP A 135 1.53 9.20 4.70
C ASP A 135 0.04 8.91 4.62
N LEU A 136 -0.32 7.77 4.04
CA LEU A 136 -1.69 7.26 3.98
C LEU A 136 -1.72 5.82 4.49
N LEU A 137 -2.78 5.45 5.19
CA LEU A 137 -3.05 4.08 5.61
C LEU A 137 -4.47 3.68 5.20
N VAL A 138 -4.54 2.71 4.29
CA VAL A 138 -5.80 2.05 3.90
C VAL A 138 -6.06 0.93 4.89
N VAL A 139 -7.18 1.00 5.60
CA VAL A 139 -7.55 0.10 6.67
C VAL A 139 -8.78 -0.69 6.27
N ASN A 140 -8.66 -2.01 6.33
CA ASN A 140 -9.79 -2.92 6.21
C ASN A 140 -10.19 -3.38 7.62
N ALA A 141 -11.41 -3.06 8.06
CA ALA A 141 -11.94 -3.66 9.28
C ALA A 141 -12.16 -5.16 9.04
N VAL A 142 -11.45 -6.01 9.78
CA VAL A 142 -11.62 -7.47 9.74
C VAL A 142 -12.09 -7.96 11.11
N GLY A 143 -12.71 -9.14 11.19
CA GLY A 143 -13.25 -9.68 12.44
C GLY A 143 -14.42 -10.64 12.22
N GLU A 144 -15.01 -11.14 13.31
CA GLU A 144 -16.17 -12.04 13.24
C GLU A 144 -17.28 -11.43 12.39
N GLY A 145 -17.70 -12.17 11.36
CA GLY A 145 -18.70 -11.73 10.40
C GLY A 145 -18.25 -10.69 9.38
N LYS A 146 -16.96 -10.31 9.31
CA LYS A 146 -16.45 -9.25 8.40
C LYS A 146 -15.33 -9.67 7.46
N ALA A 147 -14.76 -10.87 7.62
CA ALA A 147 -13.56 -11.28 6.89
C ALA A 147 -13.81 -12.08 5.60
N PHE A 148 -14.98 -12.72 5.44
CA PHE A 148 -15.31 -13.53 4.27
C PHE A 148 -16.84 -13.47 4.07
N GLU A 149 -17.30 -12.84 2.99
CA GLU A 149 -18.72 -12.72 2.57
C GLU A 149 -19.66 -11.85 3.44
N VAL A 150 -19.39 -10.55 3.58
CA VAL A 150 -20.43 -9.58 3.97
C VAL A 150 -20.40 -8.30 3.15
N ASP A 151 -21.59 -7.77 2.86
CA ASP A 151 -21.86 -6.58 2.02
C ASP A 151 -21.48 -5.24 2.67
N HIS A 152 -21.04 -5.24 3.93
CA HIS A 152 -20.61 -4.04 4.68
C HIS A 152 -19.18 -4.22 5.18
N ASN A 153 -18.23 -3.94 4.30
CA ASN A 153 -16.81 -3.88 4.65
C ASN A 153 -16.51 -2.43 5.05
N ASP A 154 -16.46 -2.14 6.35
CA ASP A 154 -16.20 -0.81 6.91
C ASP A 154 -14.70 -0.48 6.78
N GLY A 155 -14.26 -0.13 5.58
CA GLY A 155 -12.90 0.32 5.35
C GLY A 155 -12.71 1.77 5.79
N TRP A 156 -11.47 2.17 6.08
CA TRP A 156 -11.10 3.55 6.36
C TRP A 156 -9.84 3.93 5.59
N LEU A 157 -9.73 5.19 5.21
CA LEU A 157 -8.50 5.78 4.72
C LEU A 157 -8.09 6.87 5.69
N LEU A 158 -6.89 6.73 6.27
CA LEU A 158 -6.32 7.69 7.21
C LEU A 158 -5.12 8.36 6.57
N ALA A 159 -4.98 9.66 6.78
CA ALA A 159 -3.84 10.46 6.35
C ALA A 159 -3.03 10.98 7.53
N ALA A 160 -1.72 11.20 7.30
CA ALA A 160 -0.80 11.66 8.33
C ALA A 160 -1.09 13.09 8.84
N ASP A 161 -1.85 13.89 8.09
CA ASP A 161 -2.35 15.21 8.48
C ASP A 161 -3.59 15.14 9.40
N GLY A 162 -4.09 13.94 9.70
CA GLY A 162 -5.25 13.69 10.54
C GLY A 162 -6.57 13.59 9.77
N ALA A 163 -6.57 13.72 8.44
CA ALA A 163 -7.76 13.47 7.65
C ALA A 163 -8.15 11.98 7.68
N GLU A 164 -9.45 11.72 7.80
CA GLU A 164 -10.00 10.37 7.87
C GLU A 164 -11.26 10.30 7.01
N SER A 165 -11.37 9.26 6.20
CA SER A 165 -12.56 9.01 5.38
C SER A 165 -12.98 7.55 5.47
N ALA A 166 -14.29 7.33 5.57
CA ALA A 166 -14.85 5.99 5.44
C ALA A 166 -14.74 5.56 3.98
N LEU A 167 -14.24 4.34 3.77
CA LEU A 167 -14.26 3.67 2.47
C LEU A 167 -15.50 2.79 2.42
N GLU A 168 -16.60 3.37 1.91
CA GLU A 168 -17.85 2.63 1.74
C GLU A 168 -17.66 1.40 0.84
N HIS A 169 -18.55 0.43 1.00
CA HIS A 169 -18.52 -0.79 0.21
C HIS A 169 -18.64 -0.50 -1.30
N GLY A 170 -17.95 -1.31 -2.09
CA GLY A 170 -17.89 -1.12 -3.53
C GLY A 170 -17.03 -2.17 -4.20
N SER A 171 -16.97 -2.12 -5.53
CA SER A 171 -16.09 -3.00 -6.29
C SER A 171 -14.61 -2.74 -5.95
N LYS A 172 -13.75 -3.73 -6.19
CA LYS A 172 -12.29 -3.57 -6.03
C LYS A 172 -11.75 -2.38 -6.85
N THR A 173 -12.33 -2.15 -8.03
CA THR A 173 -11.97 -1.02 -8.89
C THR A 173 -12.37 0.30 -8.27
N LEU A 174 -13.60 0.43 -7.74
CA LEU A 174 -14.04 1.65 -7.06
C LEU A 174 -13.18 1.95 -5.83
N MET A 175 -12.82 0.91 -5.07
CA MET A 175 -11.91 1.04 -3.93
C MET A 175 -10.52 1.53 -4.36
N ALA A 176 -9.96 0.95 -5.42
CA ALA A 176 -8.69 1.39 -5.99
C ALA A 176 -8.75 2.85 -6.47
N SER A 177 -9.85 3.27 -7.12
CA SER A 177 -10.06 4.66 -7.53
C SER A 177 -10.05 5.61 -6.33
N ARG A 178 -10.81 5.30 -5.27
CA ARG A 178 -10.85 6.13 -4.04
C ARG A 178 -9.48 6.27 -3.38
N ILE A 179 -8.69 5.20 -3.36
CA ILE A 179 -7.32 5.22 -2.83
C ILE A 179 -6.43 6.12 -3.69
N VAL A 180 -6.53 6.03 -5.02
CA VAL A 180 -5.78 6.89 -5.94
C VAL A 180 -6.20 8.36 -5.80
N ASP A 181 -7.48 8.66 -5.64
CA ASP A 181 -7.98 10.02 -5.42
C ASP A 181 -7.42 10.62 -4.13
N ALA A 182 -7.34 9.83 -3.05
CA ALA A 182 -6.74 10.25 -1.80
C ALA A 182 -5.22 10.50 -1.94
N ILE A 183 -4.50 9.67 -2.69
CA ILE A 183 -3.08 9.91 -3.01
C ILE A 183 -2.91 11.23 -3.76
N VAL A 184 -3.72 11.48 -4.79
CA VAL A 184 -3.66 12.72 -5.58
C VAL A 184 -3.97 13.94 -4.71
N THR A 185 -4.98 13.84 -3.85
CA THR A 185 -5.35 14.91 -2.90
C THR A 185 -4.20 15.21 -1.93
N PHE A 186 -3.59 14.17 -1.36
CA PHE A 186 -2.44 14.31 -0.45
C PHE A 186 -1.27 15.02 -1.13
N LEU A 187 -0.93 14.63 -2.37
CA LEU A 187 0.17 15.25 -3.13
C LEU A 187 -0.08 16.72 -3.45
N HIS A 188 -1.32 17.10 -3.77
CA HIS A 188 -1.68 18.50 -4.03
C HIS A 188 -1.69 19.36 -2.76
N GLY A 189 -2.10 18.81 -1.61
CA GLY A 189 -2.08 19.52 -0.32
C GLY A 189 -0.67 19.88 0.19
N HIS A 190 0.36 19.15 -0.26
CA HIS A 190 1.76 19.35 0.11
C HIS A 190 2.58 20.13 -0.92
N SER A 191 1.96 20.56 -2.03
CA SER A 191 2.62 21.34 -3.10
C SER A 191 2.51 22.86 -2.88
N GLY A 192 2.22 23.30 -1.65
CA GLY A 192 2.03 24.71 -1.25
C GLY A 192 3.20 25.30 -0.47
#